data_AF-A0A356UD12-F1
#
_entry.id   AF-A0A356UD12-F1
#
_cell.length_a   1.000
_cell.length_b   1.000
_cell.length_c   1.000
_cell.angle_alpha   90.00
_cell.angle_beta   90.00
_cell.angle_gamma   90.00
#
_symmetry.space_group_name_H-M   'P 1'
#
loop_
_entity.id
_entity.type
_entity.pdbx_description
1 polymer ?
#
loop_
_entity_poly.entity_id
_entity_poly.type
_entity_poly.pdbx_seq_one_letter_code
_entity_poly.pdbx_strand_id
1 'polypeptide(L)'
;AGGIQAMFNELNQEGLINTGCMTVSGKTVGENIVSTPVLDHDVIRPLDNPYSQSGGLAILFGNLAPEGAVVKKSAVAEEMMYHE
;
A
#
# COMPACT_ATOMS: atom_id res chain seq x y z
N ALA A 1 -2.75 15.22 6.65
CA ALA A 1 -2.14 14.16 5.83
C ALA A 1 -2.30 14.35 4.31
N GLY A 2 -3.49 14.64 3.77
CA GLY A 2 -3.69 14.78 2.30
C GLY A 2 -4.48 13.63 1.65
N GLY A 3 -4.82 12.59 2.41
CA GLY A 3 -5.74 11.53 2.01
C GLY A 3 -5.18 10.58 0.94
N ILE A 4 -6.07 9.91 0.22
CA ILE A 4 -5.69 8.86 -0.75
C ILE A 4 -4.87 9.42 -1.91
N GLN A 5 -5.19 10.62 -2.40
CA GLN A 5 -4.43 11.21 -3.51
C GLN A 5 -2.98 11.53 -3.11
N ALA A 6 -2.76 12.06 -1.91
CA ALA A 6 -1.42 12.27 -1.39
C ALA A 6 -0.64 10.96 -1.20
N MET A 7 -1.30 9.90 -0.71
CA MET A 7 -0.70 8.57 -0.62
C MET A 7 -0.33 8.00 -2.00
N PHE A 8 -1.17 8.19 -3.01
CA PHE A 8 -0.85 7.81 -4.39
C PHE A 8 0.32 8.62 -4.95
N ASN A 9 0.39 9.92 -4.63
CA ASN A 9 1.48 10.78 -5.07
C ASN A 9 2.83 10.38 -4.43
N GLU A 10 2.81 9.94 -3.17
CA GLU A 10 3.97 9.36 -2.49
C GLU A 10 4.44 8.08 -3.19
N LEU A 11 3.53 7.13 -3.45
CA LEU A 11 3.84 5.89 -4.19
C LEU A 11 4.35 6.16 -5.62
N ASN A 12 3.87 7.23 -6.25
CA ASN A 12 4.27 7.62 -7.60
C ASN A 12 5.73 8.10 -7.68
N GLN A 13 6.34 8.55 -6.58
CA GLN A 13 7.76 8.97 -6.58
C GLN A 13 8.70 7.83 -7.02
N GLU A 14 8.34 6.59 -6.68
CA GLU A 14 9.07 5.37 -7.07
C GLU A 14 8.40 4.62 -8.24
N GLY A 15 7.48 5.25 -8.96
CA GLY A 15 6.81 4.66 -10.13
C GLY A 15 5.91 3.46 -9.80
N LEU A 16 5.46 3.31 -8.55
CA LEU A 16 4.65 2.17 -8.09
C LEU A 16 3.16 2.27 -8.50
N ILE A 17 2.76 3.39 -9.13
CA ILE A 17 1.40 3.65 -9.58
C ILE A 17 1.37 3.78 -11.10
N ASN A 18 0.41 3.11 -11.75
CA ASN A 18 0.13 3.35 -13.16
C ASN A 18 -0.61 4.70 -13.34
N THR A 19 0.16 5.75 -13.61
CA THR A 19 -0.38 7.12 -13.76
C THR A 19 -1.23 7.32 -14.99
N GLY A 20 -1.07 6.51 -16.05
CA GLY A 20 -1.84 6.63 -17.30
C GLY A 20 -3.24 6.03 -17.23
N CYS A 21 -3.62 5.40 -16.11
CA CYS A 21 -4.94 4.79 -15.95
C CYS A 21 -6.05 5.85 -15.94
N MET A 22 -7.07 5.69 -16.77
CA MET A 22 -8.24 6.58 -16.81
C MET A 22 -9.13 6.40 -15.58
N THR A 23 -9.72 7.49 -15.11
CA THR A 23 -10.65 7.51 -13.96
C THR A 23 -12.01 8.07 -14.35
N VAL A 24 -12.99 7.93 -13.44
CA VAL A 24 -14.36 8.44 -13.65
C VAL A 24 -14.45 9.96 -13.73
N SER A 25 -13.42 10.70 -13.31
CA SER A 25 -13.37 12.17 -13.48
C SER A 25 -13.08 12.60 -14.92
N GLY A 26 -12.82 11.65 -15.84
CA GLY A 26 -12.37 11.94 -17.20
C GLY A 26 -10.88 12.31 -17.29
N LYS A 27 -10.15 12.24 -16.17
CA LYS A 27 -8.70 12.43 -16.08
C LYS A 27 -8.00 11.11 -15.76
N THR A 28 -6.72 11.04 -16.08
CA THR A 28 -5.82 9.97 -15.66
C THR A 28 -5.54 10.03 -14.15
N VAL A 29 -5.07 8.93 -13.56
CA VAL A 29 -4.62 8.89 -12.16
C VAL A 29 -3.52 9.93 -11.92
N GLY A 30 -2.55 10.05 -12.83
CA GLY A 30 -1.45 11.01 -12.72
C GLY A 30 -1.94 12.46 -12.64
N GLU A 31 -2.85 12.86 -13.54
CA GLU A 31 -3.44 14.20 -13.53
C GLU A 31 -4.23 14.49 -12.24
N ASN A 32 -4.84 13.46 -11.64
CA ASN A 32 -5.60 13.62 -10.40
C ASN A 32 -4.70 13.80 -9.17
N ILE A 33 -3.46 13.28 -9.17
CA ILE A 33 -2.59 13.25 -7.98
C ILE A 33 -1.43 14.26 -8.02
N VAL A 34 -1.13 14.84 -9.18
CA VAL A 34 0.06 15.71 -9.40
C VAL A 34 0.18 16.87 -8.41
N SER A 35 -0.94 17.44 -7.97
CA SER A 35 -0.98 18.59 -7.05
C SER A 35 -1.36 18.21 -5.62
N THR A 36 -1.13 16.94 -5.22
CA THR A 36 -1.53 16.44 -3.90
C THR A 36 -0.32 15.96 -3.10
N PRO A 37 0.47 16.88 -2.50
CA PRO A 37 1.58 16.48 -1.63
C PRO A 37 1.06 15.88 -0.30
N VAL A 38 1.91 15.09 0.36
CA VAL A 38 1.67 14.70 1.75
C VAL A 38 1.80 15.94 2.64
N LEU A 39 0.78 16.16 3.48
CA LEU A 39 0.68 17.30 4.40
C LEU A 39 1.10 16.97 5.83
N ASP A 40 1.21 15.68 6.15
CA ASP A 40 1.52 15.18 7.49
C ASP A 40 2.13 13.77 7.38
N HIS A 41 3.43 13.67 7.64
CA HIS A 41 4.20 12.44 7.51
C HIS A 41 4.10 11.51 8.72
N ASP A 42 3.54 11.96 9.84
CA ASP A 42 3.22 11.06 10.95
C ASP A 42 2.01 10.17 10.62
N VAL A 43 1.16 10.63 9.68
CA VAL A 43 -0.01 9.90 9.18
C VAL A 43 0.29 9.16 7.87
N ILE A 44 0.92 9.80 6.88
CA ILE A 44 1.34 9.15 5.62
C ILE A 44 2.87 9.17 5.59
N ARG A 45 3.48 8.08 6.05
CA ARG A 45 4.93 7.96 6.11
C ARG A 45 5.57 7.92 4.73
N PRO A 46 6.77 8.50 4.57
CA PRO A 46 7.50 8.43 3.31
C PRO A 46 7.99 7.02 3.02
N LEU A 47 8.32 6.76 1.75
CA LEU A 47 8.75 5.44 1.27
C LEU A 47 10.05 4.93 1.90
N ASP A 48 10.93 5.83 2.34
CA ASP A 48 12.19 5.50 3.01
C ASP A 48 12.03 5.22 4.52
N ASN A 49 10.90 5.60 5.11
CA ASN A 49 10.55 5.35 6.51
C ASN A 49 9.13 4.76 6.65
N PRO A 50 8.82 3.62 6.02
CA PRO A 50 7.49 3.06 6.03
C PRO A 50 7.15 2.49 7.42
N TYR A 51 5.86 2.27 7.69
CA TYR A 51 5.43 1.58 8.90
C TYR A 51 5.92 0.11 8.93
N SER A 52 5.95 -0.54 7.77
CA SER A 52 6.52 -1.88 7.58
C SER A 52 7.20 -1.95 6.22
N GLN A 53 8.35 -2.63 6.16
CA GLN A 53 9.12 -2.85 4.93
C GLN A 53 8.41 -3.80 3.95
N SER A 54 7.42 -4.56 4.43
CA SER A 54 6.65 -5.50 3.61
C SER A 54 5.17 -5.13 3.61
N GLY A 55 4.46 -5.50 2.54
CA GLY A 55 3.02 -5.26 2.41
C GLY A 55 2.19 -5.89 3.53
N GLY A 56 0.98 -5.36 3.72
CA GLY A 56 0.08 -5.75 4.80
C GLY A 56 -0.64 -7.09 4.60
N LEU A 57 -0.53 -7.70 3.42
CA LEU A 57 -1.13 -8.99 3.08
C LEU A 57 -0.02 -10.01 2.77
N ALA A 58 -0.25 -11.26 3.16
CA ALA A 58 0.55 -12.40 2.73
C ALA A 58 -0.38 -13.52 2.23
N ILE A 59 0.07 -14.23 1.19
CA ILE A 59 -0.59 -15.44 0.71
C ILE A 59 0.16 -16.64 1.27
N LEU A 60 -0.56 -17.52 1.96
CA LEU A 60 -0.02 -18.72 2.59
C LEU A 60 -0.43 -19.95 1.80
N PHE A 61 0.49 -20.89 1.62
CA PHE A 61 0.25 -22.17 0.95
C PHE A 61 0.66 -23.33 1.85
N GLY A 62 0.04 -24.48 1.67
CA GLY A 62 0.37 -25.71 2.39
C GLY A 62 -0.63 -26.82 2.10
N ASN A 63 -0.47 -27.98 2.73
CA ASN A 63 -1.42 -29.09 2.61
C ASN A 63 -2.85 -28.70 3.06
N LEU A 64 -2.98 -27.79 4.03
CA LEU A 64 -4.27 -27.24 4.45
C LEU A 64 -4.82 -26.14 3.52
N ALA A 65 -3.95 -25.46 2.77
CA ALA A 65 -4.31 -24.37 1.87
C ALA A 65 -3.65 -24.58 0.50
N PRO A 66 -4.04 -25.63 -0.26
CA PRO A 66 -3.38 -25.98 -1.52
C PRO A 66 -3.58 -24.91 -2.60
N GLU A 67 -4.71 -24.22 -2.58
CA GLU A 67 -5.02 -23.11 -3.51
C GLU A 67 -4.71 -21.73 -2.91
N GLY A 68 -4.14 -21.72 -1.70
CA GLY A 68 -3.77 -20.52 -0.98
C GLY A 68 -4.80 -20.05 0.05
N ALA A 69 -4.29 -19.36 1.06
CA ALA A 69 -5.06 -18.60 2.05
C ALA A 69 -4.48 -17.19 2.16
N VAL A 70 -5.26 -16.24 2.65
CA VAL A 70 -4.81 -14.84 2.84
C VAL A 70 -4.79 -14.49 4.32
N VAL A 71 -3.73 -13.80 4.75
CA VAL A 71 -3.65 -13.22 6.08
C VAL A 71 -3.30 -11.73 5.99
N LYS A 72 -3.94 -10.93 6.84
CA LYS A 72 -3.55 -9.54 7.08
C LYS A 72 -2.31 -9.50 7.98
N LYS A 73 -1.14 -9.74 7.39
CA LYS A 73 0.17 -9.77 8.06
C LYS A 73 0.41 -8.53 8.94
N SER A 74 -0.01 -7.34 8.51
CA SER A 74 0.23 -6.11 9.27
C SER A 74 -0.49 -6.03 10.63
N ALA A 75 -1.42 -6.95 10.90
CA ALA A 75 -2.15 -7.04 12.16
C ALA A 75 -1.90 -8.35 12.91
N VAL A 76 -0.94 -9.16 12.47
CA VAL A 76 -0.51 -10.36 13.19
C VAL A 76 0.46 -9.94 14.29
N ALA A 77 0.25 -10.42 15.50
CA ALA A 77 1.19 -10.21 16.60
C ALA A 77 2.53 -10.89 16.27
N GLU A 78 3.66 -10.29 16.64
CA GLU A 78 4.99 -10.76 16.24
C GLU A 78 5.23 -12.22 16.65
N GLU A 79 4.79 -12.59 17.86
CA GLU A 79 4.86 -13.94 18.39
C GLU A 79 3.98 -14.96 17.66
N MET A 80 3.01 -14.51 16.86
CA MET A 80 2.11 -15.36 16.06
C MET A 80 2.59 -15.50 14.60
N MET A 81 3.73 -14.89 14.23
CA MET A 81 4.30 -15.03 12.89
C MET A 81 4.75 -16.47 12.60
N TYR A 82 5.04 -17.24 13.65
CA TYR A 82 5.21 -18.68 13.63
C TYR A 82 4.52 -19.26 14.86
N HIS A 83 3.59 -20.19 14.65
CA HIS A 83 2.83 -20.84 15.71
C HIS A 83 2.48 -22.26 15.29
N GLU A 84 2.54 -23.20 16.23
CA GLU A 84 2.20 -24.61 16.07
C GLU A 84 1.14 -25.05 17.08
#